data_AF-A0A3P8U8G8-F1
#
_entry.id   AF-A0A3P8U8G8-F1
#
_cell.length_a   1.000
_cell.length_b   1.000
_cell.length_c   1.000
_cell.angle_alpha   90.00
_cell.angle_beta   90.00
_cell.angle_gamma   90.00
#
_symmetry.space_group_name_H-M   'P 1'
#
loop_
_entity.id
_entity.type
_entity.pdbx_description
1 polymer ?
#
loop_
_entity_poly.entity_id
_entity_poly.type
_entity_poly.pdbx_seq_one_letter_code
_entity_poly.pdbx_strand_id
1 'polypeptide(L)'
;MAARLLLRSAFRAGSVCRAARQAPARCMSTGGIPTDEEQATGLEKVIMKAMRDGTDPYNMMKPKGYAGSKMDPHLVPSITNKRIVGCVCEEDNTAVVWFWLHEGEAQRCPSCGAHYHLDHFVAHFGCYLHFCGCPVTFWWFYIFLLVFYVSFSAFLWQR
;
A
#
# COMPACT_ATOMS: atom_id res chain seq x y z
N MET A 1 14.87 -56.03 -35.79
CA MET A 1 14.09 -55.17 -34.86
C MET A 1 14.99 -54.31 -33.97
N ALA A 2 16.03 -53.64 -34.52
CA ALA A 2 16.97 -52.83 -33.73
C ALA A 2 16.95 -51.33 -34.08
N ALA A 3 16.43 -50.98 -35.26
CA ALA A 3 16.42 -49.59 -35.74
C ALA A 3 15.43 -48.66 -35.01
N ARG A 4 14.40 -49.21 -34.34
CA ARG A 4 13.40 -48.39 -33.62
C ARG A 4 13.82 -48.03 -32.19
N LEU A 5 14.82 -48.71 -31.62
CA LEU A 5 15.30 -48.43 -30.26
C LEU A 5 16.30 -47.27 -30.22
N LEU A 6 17.01 -47.00 -31.31
CA LEU A 6 18.00 -45.91 -31.39
C LEU A 6 17.37 -44.53 -31.66
N LEU A 7 16.11 -44.45 -32.10
CA LEU A 7 15.40 -43.18 -32.25
C LEU A 7 14.81 -42.65 -30.92
N ARG A 8 14.67 -43.50 -29.90
CA ARG A 8 14.07 -43.09 -28.61
C ARG A 8 15.08 -42.48 -27.64
N SER A 9 16.39 -42.72 -27.83
CA SER A 9 17.44 -42.13 -27.00
C SER A 9 17.83 -40.72 -27.43
N ALA A 10 17.62 -40.34 -28.69
CA ALA A 10 17.95 -38.99 -29.18
C ALA A 10 16.97 -37.89 -28.71
N PHE A 11 15.72 -38.24 -28.42
CA PHE A 11 14.71 -37.24 -28.01
C PHE A 11 14.80 -36.77 -26.56
N ARG A 12 15.57 -37.46 -25.69
CA ARG A 12 15.76 -37.01 -24.30
C ARG A 12 16.96 -36.07 -24.11
N ALA A 13 17.78 -35.86 -25.13
CA ALA A 13 18.95 -34.98 -25.06
C ALA A 13 18.64 -33.52 -25.47
N GLY A 14 17.47 -33.24 -26.03
CA GLY A 14 17.13 -31.91 -26.58
C GLY A 14 16.35 -30.96 -25.67
N SER A 15 15.82 -31.41 -24.53
CA SER A 15 14.96 -30.57 -23.68
C SER A 15 15.66 -29.94 -22.48
N VAL A 16 16.97 -30.15 -22.31
CA VAL A 16 17.80 -29.34 -21.41
C VAL A 16 18.34 -28.14 -22.18
N CYS A 17 17.48 -27.51 -22.99
CA CYS A 17 17.65 -26.11 -23.29
C CYS A 17 17.66 -25.40 -21.95
N ARG A 18 18.83 -24.86 -21.59
CA ARG A 18 19.02 -23.90 -20.51
C ARG A 18 17.72 -23.10 -20.36
N ALA A 19 16.93 -23.42 -19.34
CA ALA A 19 16.19 -22.39 -18.63
C ALA A 19 17.27 -21.51 -18.02
N ALA A 20 17.89 -20.68 -18.86
CA ALA A 20 18.58 -19.50 -18.42
C ALA A 20 17.51 -18.82 -17.59
N ARG A 21 17.64 -18.93 -16.27
CA ARG A 21 17.00 -18.00 -15.37
C ARG A 21 17.41 -16.66 -15.94
N GLN A 22 16.52 -16.02 -16.67
CA GLN A 22 16.68 -14.64 -17.01
C GLN A 22 16.72 -13.99 -15.64
N ALA A 23 17.94 -13.72 -15.15
CA ALA A 23 18.10 -12.71 -14.14
C ALA A 23 17.30 -11.52 -14.67
N PRO A 24 16.47 -10.86 -13.85
CA PRO A 24 15.78 -9.67 -14.30
C PRO A 24 16.87 -8.67 -14.69
N ALA A 25 17.18 -8.64 -15.98
CA ALA A 25 18.02 -7.63 -16.56
C ALA A 25 17.18 -6.38 -16.39
N ARG A 26 17.55 -5.52 -15.44
CA ARG A 26 17.18 -4.12 -15.56
C ARG A 26 17.82 -3.73 -16.89
N CYS A 27 16.99 -3.59 -17.92
CA CYS A 27 17.39 -3.10 -19.21
C CYS A 27 17.98 -1.71 -18.96
N MET A 28 19.29 -1.61 -18.79
CA MET A 28 19.98 -0.35 -19.03
C MET A 28 19.79 -0.13 -20.52
N SER A 29 18.99 0.88 -20.82
CA SER A 29 18.37 1.13 -22.11
C SER A 29 19.33 0.97 -23.28
N THR A 30 18.82 0.42 -24.38
CA THR A 30 19.41 0.46 -25.73
C THR A 30 19.45 1.90 -26.31
N GLY A 31 19.39 2.96 -25.48
CA GLY A 31 19.48 4.36 -25.88
C GLY A 31 18.91 5.35 -24.83
N GLY A 32 19.60 6.50 -24.66
CA GLY A 32 19.13 7.68 -23.90
C GLY A 32 19.46 7.71 -22.40
N ILE A 33 19.43 8.91 -21.80
CA ILE A 33 19.48 9.12 -20.34
C ILE A 33 18.07 8.82 -19.77
N PRO A 34 17.92 7.88 -18.80
CA PRO A 34 16.62 7.55 -18.22
C PRO A 34 15.95 8.73 -17.51
N THR A 35 14.62 8.76 -17.50
CA THR A 35 13.86 9.76 -16.72
C THR A 35 13.67 9.32 -15.27
N ASP A 36 13.35 10.27 -14.39
CA ASP A 36 13.19 10.03 -12.96
C ASP A 36 12.05 9.04 -12.68
N GLU A 37 10.98 8.99 -13.48
CA GLU A 37 9.90 8.02 -13.28
C GLU A 37 10.35 6.56 -13.42
N GLU A 38 11.27 6.32 -14.36
CA GLU A 38 11.80 5.00 -14.69
C GLU A 38 12.89 4.58 -13.71
N GLN A 39 13.77 5.52 -13.33
CA GLN A 39 14.95 5.25 -12.53
C GLN A 39 14.76 5.49 -11.02
N ALA A 40 13.86 6.39 -10.59
CA ALA A 40 13.65 6.67 -9.18
C ALA A 40 13.14 5.43 -8.44
N THR A 41 13.73 5.18 -7.28
CA THR A 41 13.42 4.05 -6.40
C THR A 41 13.32 4.50 -4.95
N GLY A 42 12.85 3.62 -4.07
CA GLY A 42 12.75 3.91 -2.64
C GLY A 42 11.79 5.06 -2.32
N LEU A 43 12.19 5.91 -1.37
CA LEU A 43 11.39 7.02 -0.85
C LEU A 43 11.11 8.08 -1.93
N GLU A 44 12.09 8.36 -2.78
CA GLU A 44 11.97 9.30 -3.90
C GLU A 44 10.80 8.92 -4.83
N LYS A 45 10.72 7.65 -5.22
CA LYS A 45 9.60 7.15 -6.05
C LYS A 45 8.26 7.28 -5.35
N VAL A 46 8.20 7.03 -4.03
CA VAL A 46 6.96 7.14 -3.24
C VAL A 46 6.51 8.59 -3.16
N ILE A 47 7.44 9.52 -2.92
CA ILE A 47 7.19 10.96 -2.90
C ILE A 47 6.68 11.43 -4.26
N MET A 48 7.36 11.08 -5.36
CA MET A 48 6.95 11.47 -6.71
C MET A 48 5.54 10.99 -7.06
N LYS A 49 5.20 9.75 -6.67
CA LYS A 49 3.84 9.21 -6.85
C LYS A 49 2.82 9.96 -6.00
N ALA A 50 3.12 10.17 -4.72
CA ALA A 50 2.22 10.88 -3.81
C ALA A 50 1.95 12.32 -4.27
N MET A 51 2.98 13.03 -4.71
CA MET A 51 2.87 14.37 -5.30
C MET A 51 1.98 14.38 -6.55
N ARG A 52 2.11 13.37 -7.42
CA ARG A 52 1.24 13.21 -8.60
C ARG A 52 -0.22 12.96 -8.23
N ASP A 53 -0.45 12.17 -7.18
CA ASP A 53 -1.78 11.89 -6.64
C ASP A 53 -2.34 13.04 -5.77
N GLY A 54 -1.55 14.10 -5.53
CA GLY A 54 -1.91 15.24 -4.69
C GLY A 54 -1.99 14.92 -3.20
N THR A 55 -1.39 13.80 -2.77
CA THR A 55 -1.30 13.39 -1.36
C THR A 55 0.08 13.68 -0.81
N ASP A 56 0.16 14.07 0.47
CA ASP A 56 1.43 14.39 1.12
C ASP A 56 1.64 13.56 2.39
N PRO A 57 2.14 12.31 2.25
CA PRO A 57 2.40 11.43 3.38
C PRO A 57 3.59 11.88 4.25
N TYR A 58 4.47 12.72 3.72
CA TYR A 58 5.71 13.14 4.40
C TYR A 58 5.66 14.58 4.92
N ASN A 59 4.50 15.25 4.86
CA ASN A 59 4.30 16.64 5.29
C ASN A 59 5.33 17.61 4.69
N MET A 60 5.62 17.47 3.40
CA MET A 60 6.48 18.41 2.66
C MET A 60 5.81 19.75 2.40
N MET A 61 4.47 19.77 2.33
CA MET A 61 3.67 20.96 2.06
C MET A 61 3.20 21.62 3.37
N LYS A 62 2.81 22.90 3.26
CA LYS A 62 2.23 23.62 4.40
C LYS A 62 0.93 22.93 4.85
N PRO A 63 0.74 22.71 6.17
CA PRO A 63 -0.52 22.19 6.69
C PRO A 63 -1.72 23.03 6.26
N LYS A 64 -2.88 22.39 6.10
CA LYS A 64 -4.14 23.07 5.78
C LYS A 64 -4.51 24.02 6.93
N GLY A 65 -4.98 25.22 6.58
CA GLY A 65 -5.54 26.17 7.55
C GLY A 65 -6.94 25.71 7.97
N TYR A 66 -7.20 25.66 9.27
CA TYR A 66 -8.52 25.42 9.86
C TYR A 66 -8.93 26.64 10.69
N ALA A 67 -10.21 26.75 11.04
CA ALA A 67 -10.69 27.85 11.88
C ALA A 67 -10.22 27.75 13.34
N GLY A 68 -9.84 26.55 13.81
CA GLY A 68 -9.37 26.32 15.19
C GLY A 68 -10.49 26.39 16.23
N SER A 69 -11.74 26.29 15.79
CA SER A 69 -12.93 26.28 16.65
C SER A 69 -13.15 24.89 17.27
N LYS A 70 -14.06 24.78 18.25
CA LYS A 70 -14.40 23.47 18.83
C LYS A 70 -15.06 22.53 17.81
N MET A 71 -15.82 23.09 16.86
CA MET A 71 -16.52 22.33 15.82
C MET A 71 -15.60 21.96 14.65
N ASP A 72 -14.59 22.79 14.38
CA ASP A 72 -13.60 22.63 13.32
C ASP A 72 -12.18 22.82 13.90
N PRO A 73 -11.66 21.81 14.63
CA PRO A 73 -10.32 21.86 15.19
C PRO A 73 -9.27 21.67 14.09
N HIS A 74 -8.04 22.12 14.35
CA HIS A 74 -6.90 21.81 13.49
C HIS A 74 -6.62 20.31 13.52
N LEU A 75 -6.81 19.65 12.38
CA LEU A 75 -6.52 18.23 12.22
C LEU A 75 -5.02 18.04 11.97
N VAL A 76 -4.36 17.38 12.91
CA VAL A 76 -2.91 17.12 12.85
C VAL A 76 -2.71 15.63 12.59
N PRO A 77 -2.29 15.24 11.37
CA PRO A 77 -2.04 13.83 11.06
C PRO A 77 -0.83 13.33 11.85
N SER A 78 -0.91 12.15 12.46
CA SER A 78 0.22 11.55 13.17
C SER A 78 0.24 10.04 12.98
N ILE A 79 1.43 9.46 12.84
CA ILE A 79 1.64 8.01 12.79
C ILE A 79 1.68 7.42 14.22
N THR A 80 1.91 8.27 15.23
CA THR A 80 2.02 7.92 16.65
C THR A 80 0.91 8.55 17.48
N ASN A 81 0.68 8.01 18.67
CA ASN A 81 -0.33 8.48 19.62
C ASN A 81 -0.09 9.89 20.19
N LYS A 82 1.05 10.52 19.85
CA LYS A 82 1.35 11.91 20.17
C LYS A 82 2.25 12.55 19.11
N ARG A 83 2.09 13.85 18.90
CA ARG A 83 2.90 14.67 17.98
C ARG A 83 3.17 16.05 18.58
N ILE A 84 4.34 16.61 18.34
CA ILE A 84 4.67 17.98 18.74
C ILE A 84 3.96 18.95 17.77
N VAL A 85 3.24 19.92 18.32
CA VAL A 85 2.56 20.97 17.55
C VAL A 85 3.17 22.32 17.93
N GLY A 86 3.43 23.14 16.91
CA GLY A 86 3.83 24.54 17.05
C GLY A 86 2.68 25.44 16.61
N CYS A 87 2.14 26.23 17.54
CA CYS A 87 1.10 27.20 17.27
C CYS A 87 1.71 28.60 17.17
N VAL A 88 1.53 29.23 16.00
CA VAL A 88 1.75 30.67 15.79
C VAL A 88 0.39 31.34 15.99
N CYS A 89 0.20 31.98 17.15
CA CYS A 89 -1.11 32.45 17.61
C CYS A 89 -1.67 33.59 16.76
N GLU A 90 -0.79 34.50 16.33
CA GLU A 90 -1.08 35.63 15.46
C GLU A 90 -0.01 35.65 14.37
N GLU A 91 -0.33 36.13 13.17
CA GLU A 91 0.56 36.10 12.01
C GLU A 91 1.90 36.82 12.26
N ASP A 92 1.87 37.92 13.04
CA ASP A 92 3.04 38.74 13.35
C ASP A 92 3.81 38.27 14.60
N ASN A 93 3.40 37.17 15.23
CA ASN A 93 4.05 36.71 16.45
C ASN A 93 5.42 36.06 16.14
N THR A 94 6.48 36.54 16.80
CA THR A 94 7.85 36.02 16.64
C THR A 94 8.10 34.75 17.43
N ALA A 95 7.23 34.41 18.39
CA ALA A 95 7.35 33.24 19.24
C ALA A 95 6.35 32.13 18.86
N VAL A 96 6.86 30.91 18.71
CA VAL A 96 6.03 29.71 18.47
C VAL A 96 5.75 29.03 19.81
N VAL A 97 4.47 28.76 20.09
CA VAL A 97 4.07 28.00 21.28
C VAL A 97 4.13 26.51 20.96
N TRP A 98 5.01 25.78 21.63
CA TRP A 98 5.20 24.34 21.43
C TRP A 98 4.53 23.54 22.53
N PHE A 99 3.78 22.50 22.16
CA PHE A 99 3.20 21.56 23.11
C PHE A 99 3.03 20.16 22.50
N TRP A 100 2.88 19.16 23.37
CA TRP A 100 2.58 17.79 22.96
C TRP A 100 1.07 17.65 22.74
N LEU A 101 0.69 17.30 21.51
CA LEU A 101 -0.66 16.90 21.17
C LEU A 101 -0.78 15.39 21.35
N HIS A 102 -1.76 14.96 22.12
CA HIS A 102 -2.06 13.55 22.39
C HIS A 102 -3.27 13.09 21.57
N GLU A 103 -3.33 11.79 21.30
CA GLU A 103 -4.50 11.12 20.75
C GLU A 103 -5.69 11.19 21.72
N GLY A 104 -6.90 11.37 21.18
CA GLY A 104 -8.14 11.45 21.95
C GLY A 104 -8.82 12.81 21.78
N GLU A 105 -9.26 13.42 22.88
CA GLU A 105 -10.01 14.68 22.84
C GLU A 105 -9.16 15.83 22.27
N ALA A 106 -9.82 16.77 21.58
CA ALA A 106 -9.16 17.97 21.08
C ALA A 106 -8.54 18.78 22.22
N GLN A 107 -7.25 19.08 22.09
CA GLN A 107 -6.50 19.87 23.07
C GLN A 107 -6.39 21.32 22.61
N ARG A 108 -6.26 22.24 23.57
CA ARG A 108 -6.20 23.68 23.29
C ARG A 108 -4.78 24.21 23.40
N CYS A 109 -4.42 25.15 22.53
CA CYS A 109 -3.19 25.92 22.68
C CYS A 109 -3.23 26.74 23.99
N PRO A 110 -2.17 26.71 24.82
CA PRO A 110 -2.13 27.46 26.09
C PRO A 110 -2.23 28.98 25.94
N SER A 111 -1.90 29.53 24.77
CA SER A 111 -1.89 30.99 24.53
C SER A 111 -3.17 31.48 23.85
N CYS A 112 -3.48 31.01 22.63
CA CYS A 112 -4.65 31.47 21.86
C CYS A 112 -5.92 30.66 22.09
N GLY A 113 -5.83 29.49 22.72
CA GLY A 113 -6.99 28.60 22.91
C GLY A 113 -7.54 27.96 21.64
N ALA A 114 -6.82 27.99 20.51
CA ALA A 114 -7.18 27.24 19.30
C ALA A 114 -7.21 25.73 19.59
N HIS A 115 -8.18 25.02 18.99
CA HIS A 115 -8.35 23.58 19.19
C HIS A 115 -7.54 22.79 18.17
N TYR A 116 -6.87 21.74 18.63
CA TYR A 116 -6.09 20.80 17.84
C TYR A 116 -6.56 19.38 18.14
N HIS A 117 -6.77 18.58 17.10
CA HIS A 117 -7.13 17.18 17.22
C HIS A 117 -6.12 16.34 16.45
N LEU A 118 -5.67 15.25 17.07
CA LEU A 118 -4.71 14.34 16.45
C LEU A 118 -5.48 13.30 15.64
N ASP A 119 -5.33 13.38 14.33
CA ASP A 119 -5.84 12.36 13.43
C ASP A 119 -4.79 11.28 13.26
N HIS A 120 -5.14 10.04 13.63
CA HIS A 120 -4.24 8.93 13.42
C HIS A 120 -4.13 8.64 11.91
N PHE A 121 -3.06 9.12 11.31
CA PHE A 121 -2.77 8.91 9.90
C PHE A 121 -2.23 7.49 9.73
N VAL A 122 -3.14 6.57 9.45
CA VAL A 122 -2.75 5.32 8.81
C VAL A 122 -2.40 5.67 7.38
N ALA A 123 -1.13 6.01 7.16
CA ALA A 123 -0.56 5.84 5.85
C ALA A 123 -0.89 4.40 5.46
N HIS A 124 -1.83 4.22 4.52
CA HIS A 124 -1.82 3.06 3.66
C HIS A 124 -0.52 3.17 2.84
N PHE A 125 0.63 3.04 3.50
CA PHE A 125 1.79 2.39 2.93
C PHE A 125 1.21 1.07 2.50
N GLY A 126 0.85 1.03 1.21
CA GLY A 126 0.28 -0.12 0.56
C GLY A 126 1.07 -1.29 1.09
N CYS A 127 0.38 -2.07 1.92
CA CYS A 127 0.90 -3.31 2.40
C CYS A 127 1.51 -3.93 1.14
N TYR A 128 2.81 -4.20 1.15
CA TYR A 128 3.44 -5.22 0.29
C TYR A 128 2.88 -6.61 0.70
N LEU A 129 1.56 -6.67 0.90
CA LEU A 129 0.68 -7.72 1.36
C LEU A 129 -0.70 -7.57 0.69
N HIS A 130 -0.88 -6.60 -0.23
CA HIS A 130 -1.96 -6.66 -1.23
C HIS A 130 -1.56 -7.51 -2.47
N PHE A 131 -0.70 -8.50 -2.23
CA PHE A 131 -0.55 -9.72 -3.00
C PHE A 131 -0.81 -10.95 -2.09
N CYS A 132 -1.86 -10.89 -1.29
CA CYS A 132 -2.54 -12.12 -0.90
C CYS A 132 -3.94 -12.09 -1.51
N GLY A 133 -3.97 -12.10 -2.85
CA GLY A 133 -5.04 -12.80 -3.55
C GLY A 133 -4.96 -14.26 -3.09
N CYS A 134 -5.64 -14.56 -1.99
CA CYS A 134 -5.81 -15.90 -1.49
C CYS A 134 -7.08 -16.43 -2.18
N PRO A 135 -7.00 -17.21 -3.27
CA PRO A 135 -8.16 -17.80 -3.93
C PRO A 135 -8.83 -18.90 -3.10
N VAL A 136 -8.46 -19.06 -1.82
CA VAL A 136 -8.92 -20.17 -0.97
C VAL A 136 -10.39 -20.02 -0.54
N THR A 137 -11.01 -18.85 -0.69
CA THR A 137 -12.44 -18.67 -0.39
C THR A 137 -13.37 -19.01 -1.57
N PHE A 138 -12.85 -19.11 -2.80
CA PHE A 138 -13.69 -19.42 -3.97
C PHE A 138 -13.88 -20.92 -4.22
N TRP A 139 -12.94 -21.76 -3.77
CA TRP A 139 -13.06 -23.22 -3.91
C TRP A 139 -14.02 -23.87 -2.90
N TRP A 140 -14.15 -23.30 -1.70
CA TRP A 140 -15.08 -23.83 -0.69
C TRP A 140 -16.55 -23.70 -1.09
N PHE A 141 -16.93 -22.61 -1.76
CA PHE A 141 -18.30 -22.44 -2.26
C PHE A 141 -18.67 -23.46 -3.34
N TYR A 142 -17.74 -23.81 -4.24
CA TYR A 142 -17.98 -24.79 -5.29
C TYR A 142 -18.08 -26.23 -4.75
N ILE A 143 -17.26 -26.58 -3.75
CA ILE A 143 -17.32 -27.90 -3.09
C ILE A 143 -18.65 -28.05 -2.32
N PHE A 144 -19.09 -27.01 -1.60
CA PHE A 144 -20.38 -27.05 -0.89
C PHE A 144 -21.57 -27.23 -1.84
N LEU A 145 -21.59 -26.52 -2.98
CA LEU A 145 -22.64 -26.69 -3.99
C LEU A 145 -22.64 -28.08 -4.63
N LEU A 146 -21.47 -28.67 -4.90
CA LEU A 146 -21.37 -30.03 -5.44
C LEU A 146 -21.88 -31.10 -4.45
N VAL A 147 -21.54 -30.97 -3.17
CA VAL A 147 -22.03 -31.90 -2.13
C VAL A 147 -23.55 -31.78 -1.94
N PHE A 148 -24.09 -30.56 -1.98
CA PHE A 148 -25.53 -30.34 -1.91
C PHE A 148 -26.28 -30.90 -3.13
N TYR A 149 -25.74 -30.70 -4.34
CA TYR A 149 -26.34 -31.20 -5.57
C TYR A 149 -26.36 -32.73 -5.63
N VAL A 150 -25.26 -33.41 -5.26
CA VAL A 150 -25.20 -34.88 -5.23
C VAL A 150 -26.13 -35.46 -4.15
N SER A 151 -26.24 -34.82 -2.99
CA SER A 151 -27.14 -35.27 -1.91
C SER A 151 -28.63 -35.07 -2.26
N PHE A 152 -28.97 -33.96 -2.93
CA PHE A 152 -30.34 -33.68 -3.37
C PHE A 152 -30.76 -34.58 -4.53
N SER A 153 -29.83 -34.93 -5.42
CA SER A 153 -30.05 -35.88 -6.53
C SER A 153 -30.35 -37.30 -6.02
N ALA A 154 -29.66 -37.74 -4.96
CA ALA A 154 -29.90 -39.04 -4.34
C ALA A 154 -31.27 -39.10 -3.62
N PHE A 155 -31.74 -38.00 -3.05
CA PHE A 155 -33.04 -37.94 -2.37
C PHE A 155 -34.23 -37.97 -3.35
N LEU A 156 -34.08 -37.43 -4.56
CA LEU A 156 -35.09 -37.46 -5.62
C LEU A 156 -35.21 -38.81 -6.35
N TRP A 157 -34.25 -39.73 -6.17
CA TRP A 157 -34.29 -41.07 -6.77
C TRP A 157 -34.91 -42.14 -5.85
N GLN A 158 -35.24 -41.77 -4.61
CA GLN A 158 -35.83 -42.70 -3.61
C GLN A 158 -37.29 -42.37 -3.28
N ARG A 159 -37.97 -41.62 -4.16
CA ARG A 159 -39.40 -41.31 -4.11
C ARG A 159 -40.08 -41.65 -5.43
#